data_AF-A0A8H3FQI2-F1
#
_entry.id   AF-A0A8H3FQI2-F1
#
_cell.length_a   1.000
_cell.length_b   1.000
_cell.length_c   1.000
_cell.angle_alpha   90.00
_cell.angle_beta   90.00
_cell.angle_gamma   90.00
#
_symmetry.space_group_name_H-M   'P 1'
#
loop_
_entity.id
_entity.type
_entity.pdbx_description
1 polymer ?
#
loop_
_entity_poly.entity_id
_entity_poly.type
_entity_poly.pdbx_seq_one_letter_code
_entity_poly.pdbx_strand_id
1 'polypeptide(L)'
;MDNPITIPVLLDLTQAASVTSYGIFSLSRFEGSSITDTLLEAAAELFSNHYGIWGQGAASKVGPFAKAGWRVKISAARLRAEYLPQSENAQNVYVKAMMGETLVGHAFATRWEYEGRTVCWITQLVVATPHRSKGNATQLLFKVRNSGYLDLGCGILSSHPFAIKAATRAFGVGLTKADLSMTREHARSIMSCCPVGYIREAKCKGSLFEDGQTNSGVVSCANTGFYVDHTEPLEALEIIKREGISWPLGTLPDGCEFLIFVKIGSSIISPPRSATVMETRNCQIDKVLSSNA
;
A
#
# COMPACT_ATOMS: atom_id res chain seq x y z
N MET A 1 -27.48 -24.82 71.47
CA MET A 1 -28.37 -23.66 71.38
C MET A 1 -27.55 -22.54 70.78
N ASP A 2 -27.95 -22.14 69.58
CA ASP A 2 -27.75 -20.88 68.87
C ASP A 2 -26.34 -20.27 68.71
N ASN A 3 -26.01 -20.14 67.42
CA ASN A 3 -24.89 -19.44 66.80
C ASN A 3 -24.85 -17.94 67.16
N PRO A 4 -23.69 -17.29 66.98
CA PRO A 4 -23.70 -16.20 66.01
C PRO A 4 -22.51 -16.21 65.03
N ILE A 5 -22.90 -16.28 63.76
CA ILE A 5 -22.44 -15.51 62.59
C ILE A 5 -21.07 -14.83 62.72
N THR A 6 -20.09 -15.31 61.95
CA THR A 6 -18.86 -14.58 61.62
C THR A 6 -18.89 -14.21 60.14
N ILE A 7 -18.91 -12.91 59.86
CA ILE A 7 -18.89 -12.33 58.51
C ILE A 7 -17.46 -12.47 57.95
N PRO A 8 -17.24 -12.99 56.72
CA PRO A 8 -15.91 -13.01 56.14
C PRO A 8 -15.51 -11.60 55.68
N VAL A 9 -14.29 -11.25 56.05
CA VAL A 9 -13.57 -10.03 55.71
C VAL A 9 -13.51 -9.84 54.19
N LEU A 10 -13.82 -8.60 53.78
CA LEU A 10 -13.73 -8.06 52.43
C LEU A 10 -12.35 -8.37 51.82
N LEU A 11 -12.30 -9.17 50.75
CA LEU A 11 -11.10 -9.29 49.94
C LEU A 11 -10.94 -8.00 49.12
N ASP A 12 -9.83 -7.31 49.36
CA ASP A 12 -9.37 -6.15 48.61
C ASP A 12 -9.17 -6.52 47.12
N LEU A 13 -10.13 -6.14 46.29
CA LEU A 13 -10.05 -6.21 44.83
C LEU A 13 -9.35 -4.95 44.30
N THR A 14 -8.07 -4.79 44.62
CA THR A 14 -7.19 -3.86 43.90
C THR A 14 -6.35 -4.63 42.88
N GLN A 15 -7.03 -5.27 41.93
CA GLN A 15 -6.40 -5.62 40.68
C GLN A 15 -6.34 -4.33 39.85
N ALA A 16 -5.21 -3.63 39.91
CA ALA A 16 -4.91 -2.50 39.05
C ALA A 16 -5.01 -2.97 37.60
N ALA A 17 -6.16 -2.71 36.98
CA ALA A 17 -6.31 -2.79 35.55
C ALA A 17 -5.34 -1.77 34.96
N SER A 18 -4.21 -2.24 34.44
CA SER A 18 -3.37 -1.43 33.57
C SER A 18 -4.24 -1.01 32.40
N VAL A 19 -4.70 0.23 32.43
CA VAL A 19 -5.35 0.87 31.29
C VAL A 19 -4.29 0.96 30.21
N THR A 20 -4.22 -0.06 29.35
CA THR A 20 -3.53 0.05 28.08
C THR A 20 -4.27 1.10 27.29
N SER A 21 -3.74 2.32 27.31
CA SER A 21 -4.12 3.37 26.36
C SER A 21 -3.86 2.81 24.97
N TYR A 22 -4.91 2.28 24.34
CA TYR A 22 -4.87 2.01 22.91
C TYR A 22 -4.79 3.38 22.24
N GLY A 23 -3.60 3.76 21.81
CA GLY A 23 -3.38 5.01 21.07
C GLY A 23 -4.41 5.12 19.95
N ILE A 24 -4.90 6.33 19.70
CA ILE A 24 -5.88 6.56 18.63
C ILE A 24 -5.18 6.33 17.29
N PHE A 25 -5.72 5.42 16.47
CA PHE A 25 -5.26 5.21 15.11
C PHE A 25 -5.80 6.32 14.21
N SER A 26 -4.93 7.00 13.47
CA SER A 26 -5.33 8.06 12.54
C SER A 26 -4.60 7.99 11.21
N LEU A 27 -5.27 8.45 10.15
CA LEU A 27 -4.75 8.51 8.78
C LEU A 27 -4.79 9.94 8.26
N SER A 28 -3.66 10.40 7.72
CA SER A 28 -3.55 11.72 7.09
C SER A 28 -3.01 11.58 5.67
N ARG A 29 -3.45 12.46 4.78
CA ARG A 29 -3.07 12.48 3.36
C ARG A 29 -2.49 13.84 3.02
N PHE A 30 -1.41 13.83 2.25
CA PHE A 30 -0.67 15.00 1.77
C PHE A 30 -0.39 14.84 0.28
N GLU A 31 -0.35 15.94 -0.44
CA GLU A 31 -0.15 15.99 -1.89
C GLU A 31 0.79 17.12 -2.29
N GLY A 32 1.55 16.92 -3.37
CA GLY A 32 2.41 17.97 -3.95
C GLY A 32 3.32 18.64 -2.92
N SER A 33 3.26 19.97 -2.84
CA SER A 33 4.08 20.79 -1.94
C SER A 33 3.78 20.60 -0.44
N SER A 34 2.63 20.03 -0.08
CA SER A 34 2.31 19.71 1.33
C SER A 34 3.10 18.52 1.87
N ILE A 35 3.83 17.80 1.01
CA ILE A 35 4.79 16.76 1.40
C ILE A 35 6.11 17.43 1.82
N THR A 36 6.15 17.88 3.07
CA THR A 36 7.28 18.61 3.66
C THR A 36 8.48 17.71 3.98
N ASP A 37 9.67 18.30 4.15
CA ASP A 37 10.88 17.55 4.51
C ASP A 37 10.75 16.83 5.85
N THR A 38 10.09 17.42 6.85
CA THR A 38 9.79 16.76 8.13
C THR A 38 8.98 15.48 7.96
N LEU A 39 8.03 15.44 7.01
CA LEU A 39 7.28 14.22 6.72
C LEU A 39 8.19 13.16 6.06
N LEU A 40 9.13 13.59 5.21
CA LEU A 40 10.08 12.69 4.56
C LEU A 40 11.14 12.15 5.51
N GLU A 41 11.59 12.94 6.48
CA GLU A 41 12.50 12.52 7.55
C GLU A 41 11.88 11.40 8.37
N ALA A 42 10.65 11.59 8.84
CA ALA A 42 9.92 10.55 9.59
C ALA A 42 9.67 9.29 8.73
N ALA A 43 9.34 9.45 7.45
CA ALA A 43 9.16 8.32 6.54
C ALA A 43 10.47 7.56 6.27
N ALA A 44 11.60 8.28 6.11
CA ALA A 44 12.93 7.72 5.92
C ALA A 44 13.41 6.93 7.15
N GLU A 45 13.13 7.46 8.35
CA GLU A 45 13.42 6.78 9.61
C GLU A 45 12.61 5.48 9.72
N LEU A 46 11.29 5.56 9.52
CA LEU A 46 10.42 4.37 9.56
C LEU A 46 10.88 3.31 8.55
N PHE A 47 11.16 3.72 7.31
CA PHE A 47 11.67 2.84 6.27
C PHE A 47 12.97 2.16 6.72
N SER A 48 13.94 2.95 7.17
CA SER A 48 15.28 2.45 7.52
C SER A 48 15.26 1.49 8.70
N ASN A 49 14.26 1.59 9.58
CA ASN A 49 14.11 0.73 10.75
C ASN A 49 13.30 -0.53 10.47
N HIS A 50 12.36 -0.49 9.53
CA HIS A 50 11.38 -1.57 9.35
C HIS A 50 11.35 -2.23 7.98
N TYR A 51 11.71 -1.54 6.90
CA TYR A 51 11.38 -2.00 5.54
C TYR A 51 11.93 -3.39 5.19
N GLY A 52 13.23 -3.61 5.38
CA GLY A 52 13.86 -4.89 5.10
C GLY A 52 15.34 -4.92 5.46
N ILE A 53 15.98 -6.05 5.18
CA ILE A 53 17.43 -6.25 5.28
C ILE A 53 17.97 -6.73 3.94
N TRP A 54 19.25 -6.49 3.69
CA TRP A 54 19.93 -6.99 2.50
C TRP A 54 20.13 -8.50 2.55
N GLY A 55 19.90 -9.16 1.42
CA GLY A 55 20.09 -10.60 1.27
C GLY A 55 21.55 -10.99 1.08
N GLN A 56 21.78 -12.30 0.97
CA GLN A 56 23.11 -12.83 0.63
C GLN A 56 23.55 -12.36 -0.76
N GLY A 57 24.83 -12.00 -0.90
CA GLY A 57 25.37 -11.53 -2.18
C GLY A 57 24.95 -10.11 -2.61
N ALA A 58 24.09 -9.41 -1.86
CA ALA A 58 23.69 -8.03 -2.19
C ALA A 58 24.91 -7.09 -2.28
N ALA A 59 25.93 -7.29 -1.44
CA ALA A 59 27.14 -6.48 -1.45
C ALA A 59 27.92 -6.54 -2.77
N SER A 60 27.92 -7.69 -3.46
CA SER A 60 28.60 -7.84 -4.76
C SER A 60 27.79 -7.31 -5.95
N LYS A 61 26.48 -7.09 -5.75
CA LYS A 61 25.56 -6.60 -6.78
C LYS A 61 25.28 -5.10 -6.68
N VAL A 62 25.17 -4.59 -5.45
CA VAL A 62 24.70 -3.23 -5.14
C VAL A 62 25.81 -2.37 -4.52
N GLY A 63 26.80 -2.99 -3.86
CA GLY A 63 27.95 -2.33 -3.27
C GLY A 63 28.13 -2.61 -1.77
N PRO A 64 29.25 -2.17 -1.16
CA PRO A 64 29.65 -2.57 0.19
C PRO A 64 28.67 -2.16 1.30
N PHE A 65 27.84 -1.14 1.06
CA PHE A 65 26.79 -0.71 1.98
C PHE A 65 25.62 -1.71 2.08
N ALA A 66 25.47 -2.61 1.09
CA ALA A 66 24.44 -3.64 1.03
C ALA A 66 24.91 -4.97 1.65
N LYS A 67 25.55 -4.91 2.82
CA LYS A 67 26.03 -6.10 3.52
C LYS A 67 24.84 -6.95 4.00
N ALA A 68 24.91 -8.26 3.78
CA ALA A 68 23.86 -9.18 4.21
C ALA A 68 23.50 -9.01 5.69
N GLY A 69 22.20 -9.00 5.99
CA GLY A 69 21.67 -8.77 7.34
C GLY A 69 21.61 -7.30 7.78
N TRP A 70 22.22 -6.37 7.04
CA TRP A 70 22.09 -4.94 7.34
C TRP A 70 20.75 -4.41 6.86
N ARG A 71 20.22 -3.41 7.58
CA ARG A 71 19.01 -2.71 7.18
C ARG A 71 19.20 -1.98 5.85
N VAL A 72 18.20 -2.08 4.99
CA VAL A 72 18.06 -1.19 3.84
C VAL A 72 17.74 0.20 4.39
N LYS A 73 18.59 1.19 4.08
CA LYS A 73 18.41 2.57 4.54
C LYS A 73 18.11 3.51 3.39
N ILE A 74 17.34 4.55 3.67
CA ILE A 74 17.08 5.64 2.73
C ILE A 74 17.09 6.97 3.49
N SER A 75 17.54 8.04 2.85
CA SER A 75 17.46 9.40 3.41
C SER A 75 16.22 10.13 2.89
N ALA A 76 15.78 11.17 3.60
CA ALA A 76 14.70 12.05 3.14
C ALA A 76 15.00 12.67 1.77
N ALA A 77 16.26 13.12 1.56
CA ALA A 77 16.70 13.65 0.27
C ALA A 77 16.57 12.63 -0.86
N ARG A 78 16.94 11.36 -0.60
CA ARG A 78 16.81 10.28 -1.57
C ARG A 78 15.34 9.90 -1.83
N LEU A 79 14.49 9.89 -0.80
CA LEU A 79 13.03 9.73 -0.98
C LEU A 79 12.47 10.81 -1.90
N ARG A 80 12.83 12.08 -1.66
CA ARG A 80 12.39 13.21 -2.49
C ARG A 80 12.86 13.06 -3.93
N ALA A 81 14.13 12.72 -4.14
CA ALA A 81 14.71 12.65 -5.48
C ALA A 81 14.22 11.43 -6.29
N GLU A 82 14.09 10.26 -5.65
CA GLU A 82 13.86 9.00 -6.37
C GLU A 82 12.40 8.53 -6.36
N TYR A 83 11.60 8.87 -5.33
CA TYR A 83 10.25 8.33 -5.14
C TYR A 83 9.14 9.37 -5.35
N LEU A 84 9.50 10.65 -5.43
CA LEU A 84 8.59 11.78 -5.60
C LEU A 84 9.03 12.62 -6.81
N PRO A 85 8.76 12.17 -8.04
CA PRO A 85 9.16 12.89 -9.24
C PRO A 85 8.62 14.32 -9.21
N GLN A 86 9.47 15.28 -9.55
CA GLN A 86 9.16 16.71 -9.54
C GLN A 86 8.60 17.20 -10.88
N SER A 87 8.22 16.30 -11.80
CA SER A 87 7.65 16.68 -13.09
C SER A 87 6.22 17.18 -12.93
N GLU A 88 5.83 18.15 -13.76
CA GLU A 88 4.47 18.73 -13.76
C GLU A 88 3.39 17.69 -14.11
N ASN A 89 3.76 16.65 -14.86
CA ASN A 89 2.86 15.55 -15.25
C ASN A 89 2.74 14.45 -14.18
N ALA A 90 3.36 14.61 -13.01
CA ALA A 90 3.31 13.65 -11.92
C ALA A 90 2.62 14.25 -10.69
N GLN A 91 1.64 13.53 -10.15
CA GLN A 91 0.94 13.91 -8.92
C GLN A 91 1.33 12.94 -7.81
N ASN A 92 2.09 13.45 -6.85
CA ASN A 92 2.57 12.67 -5.71
C ASN A 92 1.63 12.76 -4.53
N VAL A 93 1.40 11.62 -3.90
CA VAL A 93 0.56 11.44 -2.72
C VAL A 93 1.37 10.75 -1.63
N TYR A 94 1.28 11.29 -0.42
CA TYR A 94 1.78 10.67 0.79
C TYR A 94 0.63 10.44 1.77
N VAL A 95 0.47 9.20 2.23
CA VAL A 95 -0.44 8.86 3.31
C VAL A 95 0.38 8.34 4.48
N LYS A 96 0.12 8.85 5.68
CA LYS A 96 0.71 8.34 6.92
C LYS A 96 -0.36 7.79 7.87
N ALA A 97 0.03 6.78 8.63
CA ALA A 97 -0.74 6.16 9.70
C ALA A 97 -0.04 6.41 11.03
N MET A 98 -0.76 6.99 12.00
CA MET A 98 -0.25 7.25 13.34
C MET A 98 -0.98 6.36 14.35
N MET A 99 -0.27 5.94 15.39
CA MET A 99 -0.82 5.34 16.60
C MET A 99 -0.44 6.25 17.78
N GLY A 100 -1.36 7.11 18.20
CA GLY A 100 -1.00 8.27 19.03
C GLY A 100 0.00 9.18 18.28
N GLU A 101 1.14 9.46 18.89
CA GLU A 101 2.20 10.29 18.30
C GLU A 101 3.22 9.49 17.47
N THR A 102 3.10 8.16 17.44
CA THR A 102 4.05 7.30 16.72
C THR A 102 3.60 7.07 15.28
N LEU A 103 4.49 7.32 14.32
CA LEU A 103 4.31 6.91 12.93
C LEU A 103 4.45 5.39 12.84
N VAL A 104 3.39 4.69 12.41
CA VAL A 104 3.35 3.22 12.33
C VAL A 104 3.29 2.68 10.91
N GLY A 105 3.08 3.55 9.92
CA GLY A 105 3.08 3.18 8.52
C GLY A 105 2.92 4.37 7.60
N HIS A 106 3.36 4.21 6.35
CA HIS A 106 3.12 5.17 5.30
C HIS A 106 3.03 4.53 3.92
N ALA A 107 2.45 5.26 2.99
CA ALA A 107 2.44 4.93 1.57
C ALA A 107 2.77 6.17 0.74
N PHE A 108 3.69 6.02 -0.21
CA PHE A 108 3.87 6.95 -1.30
C PHE A 108 3.22 6.38 -2.56
N ALA A 109 2.56 7.26 -3.31
CA ALA A 109 2.04 6.93 -4.62
C ALA A 109 2.25 8.10 -5.58
N THR A 110 2.44 7.77 -6.85
CA THR A 110 2.53 8.74 -7.93
C THR A 110 1.46 8.44 -8.97
N ARG A 111 0.82 9.49 -9.48
CA ARG A 111 -0.11 9.42 -10.60
C ARG A 111 0.44 10.15 -11.81
N TRP A 112 0.15 9.62 -12.99
CA TRP A 112 0.48 10.25 -14.28
C TRP A 112 -0.52 9.79 -15.34
N GLU A 113 -0.50 10.46 -16.49
CA GLU A 113 -1.34 10.09 -17.63
C GLU A 113 -0.70 8.95 -18.45
N TYR A 114 -1.53 7.99 -18.84
CA TYR A 114 -1.22 6.92 -19.77
C TYR A 114 -2.45 6.70 -20.68
N GLU A 115 -2.29 6.90 -21.99
CA GLU A 115 -3.35 6.72 -22.99
C GLU A 115 -4.65 7.48 -22.66
N GLY A 116 -4.52 8.74 -22.21
CA GLY A 116 -5.66 9.58 -21.84
C GLY A 116 -6.37 9.17 -20.54
N ARG A 117 -5.76 8.27 -19.74
CA ARG A 117 -6.28 7.80 -18.45
C ARG A 117 -5.24 8.03 -17.37
N THR A 118 -5.69 8.30 -16.15
CA THR A 118 -4.78 8.41 -14.99
C THR A 118 -4.39 7.01 -14.52
N VAL A 119 -3.11 6.78 -14.29
CA VAL A 119 -2.59 5.59 -13.60
C VAL A 119 -2.13 6.00 -12.21
N CYS A 120 -2.38 5.15 -11.22
CA CYS A 120 -1.78 5.27 -9.88
C CYS A 120 -0.69 4.21 -9.71
N TRP A 121 0.41 4.54 -9.06
CA TRP A 121 1.44 3.56 -8.72
C TRP A 121 1.92 3.76 -7.30
N ILE A 122 1.94 2.69 -6.51
CA ILE A 122 2.50 2.70 -5.16
C ILE A 122 4.01 2.58 -5.28
N THR A 123 4.71 3.67 -5.00
CA THR A 123 6.18 3.77 -5.10
C THR A 123 6.85 3.30 -3.83
N GLN A 124 6.16 3.36 -2.69
CA GLN A 124 6.65 2.80 -1.44
C GLN A 124 5.49 2.52 -0.49
N LEU A 125 5.57 1.41 0.24
CA LEU A 125 4.61 1.05 1.29
C LEU A 125 5.39 0.46 2.47
N VAL A 126 5.29 1.11 3.63
CA VAL A 126 5.98 0.68 4.85
C VAL A 126 4.96 0.58 5.98
N VAL A 127 5.03 -0.51 6.72
CA VAL A 127 4.34 -0.66 8.00
C VAL A 127 5.36 -1.17 9.01
N ALA A 128 5.41 -0.53 10.18
CA ALA A 128 6.27 -0.94 11.29
C ALA A 128 6.02 -2.41 11.63
N THR A 129 7.07 -3.19 11.87
CA THR A 129 7.00 -4.64 12.11
C THR A 129 5.94 -5.04 13.15
N PRO A 130 5.84 -4.38 14.33
CA PRO A 130 4.82 -4.71 15.33
C PRO A 130 3.37 -4.43 14.89
N HIS A 131 3.20 -3.69 13.80
CA HIS A 131 1.93 -3.24 13.25
C HIS A 131 1.58 -3.93 11.91
N ARG A 132 2.40 -4.88 11.44
CA ARG A 132 2.13 -5.70 10.25
C ARG A 132 0.99 -6.70 10.49
N SER A 133 0.41 -7.20 9.41
CA SER A 133 -0.69 -8.19 9.43
C SER A 133 -1.97 -7.78 10.17
N LYS A 134 -2.14 -6.49 10.46
CA LYS A 134 -3.31 -5.91 11.17
C LYS A 134 -4.21 -5.04 10.29
N GLY A 135 -4.07 -5.14 8.96
CA GLY A 135 -4.85 -4.37 7.99
C GLY A 135 -4.39 -2.92 7.75
N ASN A 136 -3.37 -2.44 8.46
CA ASN A 136 -2.84 -1.07 8.33
C ASN A 136 -2.40 -0.72 6.89
N ALA A 137 -1.72 -1.64 6.21
CA ALA A 137 -1.32 -1.48 4.81
C ALA A 137 -2.54 -1.24 3.89
N THR A 138 -3.60 -2.03 4.06
CA THR A 138 -4.83 -1.88 3.27
C THR A 138 -5.50 -0.53 3.55
N GLN A 139 -5.53 -0.09 4.81
CA GLN A 139 -6.12 1.21 5.18
C GLN A 139 -5.34 2.40 4.59
N LEU A 140 -4.01 2.35 4.61
CA LEU A 140 -3.15 3.33 3.92
C LEU A 140 -3.50 3.40 2.43
N LEU A 141 -3.58 2.25 1.76
CA LEU A 141 -3.86 2.18 0.33
C LEU A 141 -5.30 2.59 -0.03
N PHE A 142 -6.30 2.32 0.82
CA PHE A 142 -7.64 2.87 0.65
C PHE A 142 -7.63 4.39 0.70
N LYS A 143 -6.86 4.99 1.62
CA LYS A 143 -6.71 6.46 1.68
C LYS A 143 -5.96 7.02 0.48
N VAL A 144 -5.02 6.27 -0.12
CA VAL A 144 -4.39 6.61 -1.42
C VAL A 144 -5.42 6.60 -2.55
N ARG A 145 -6.29 5.58 -2.57
CA ARG A 145 -7.35 5.42 -3.58
C ARG A 145 -8.40 6.51 -3.51
N ASN A 146 -8.90 6.82 -2.31
CA ASN A 146 -9.99 7.76 -2.05
C ASN A 146 -9.56 9.21 -2.28
N SER A 147 -9.41 9.55 -3.56
CA SER A 147 -8.71 10.73 -4.04
C SER A 147 -9.51 11.55 -5.04
N GLY A 148 -10.73 11.10 -5.38
CA GLY A 148 -11.56 11.72 -6.42
C GLY A 148 -11.09 11.44 -7.85
N TYR A 149 -9.88 10.91 -8.06
CA TYR A 149 -9.38 10.54 -9.38
C TYR A 149 -10.03 9.26 -9.89
N LEU A 150 -10.31 9.24 -11.20
CA LEU A 150 -10.78 8.06 -11.93
C LEU A 150 -9.58 7.31 -12.53
N ASP A 151 -8.76 6.72 -11.65
CA ASP A 151 -7.60 5.96 -12.08
C ASP A 151 -8.04 4.71 -12.88
N LEU A 152 -7.35 4.40 -13.99
CA LEU A 152 -7.48 3.15 -14.75
C LEU A 152 -7.20 1.94 -13.87
N GLY A 153 -6.17 2.07 -13.05
CA GLY A 153 -5.65 0.99 -12.21
C GLY A 153 -4.57 1.49 -11.27
N CYS A 154 -4.13 0.60 -10.40
CA CYS A 154 -3.02 0.82 -9.49
C CYS A 154 -1.94 -0.26 -9.62
N GLY A 155 -0.70 0.14 -9.86
CA GLY A 155 0.46 -0.73 -9.89
C GLY A 155 1.25 -0.74 -8.59
N ILE A 156 1.94 -1.85 -8.32
CA ILE A 156 2.93 -1.96 -7.25
C ILE A 156 4.02 -2.97 -7.63
N LEU A 157 5.26 -2.66 -7.26
CA LEU A 157 6.36 -3.61 -7.14
C LEU A 157 6.64 -3.83 -5.66
N SER A 158 6.68 -5.08 -5.22
CA SER A 158 7.09 -5.41 -3.86
C SER A 158 7.62 -6.83 -3.75
N SER A 159 8.70 -7.02 -3.01
CA SER A 159 9.13 -8.37 -2.59
C SER A 159 8.15 -9.02 -1.61
N HIS A 160 7.31 -8.23 -0.91
CA HIS A 160 6.53 -8.71 0.22
C HIS A 160 5.08 -9.06 -0.16
N PRO A 161 4.63 -10.32 0.00
CA PRO A 161 3.28 -10.76 -0.38
C PRO A 161 2.13 -10.02 0.31
N PHE A 162 2.33 -9.53 1.55
CA PHE A 162 1.31 -8.73 2.23
C PHE A 162 1.07 -7.36 1.58
N ALA A 163 2.08 -6.77 0.93
CA ALA A 163 1.92 -5.53 0.17
C ALA A 163 1.06 -5.78 -1.08
N ILE A 164 1.33 -6.85 -1.83
CA ILE A 164 0.53 -7.29 -2.97
C ILE A 164 -0.93 -7.58 -2.55
N LYS A 165 -1.11 -8.31 -1.44
CA LYS A 165 -2.43 -8.60 -0.87
C LYS A 165 -3.17 -7.33 -0.45
N ALA A 166 -2.49 -6.35 0.12
CA ALA A 166 -3.07 -5.07 0.49
C ALA A 166 -3.49 -4.27 -0.75
N ALA A 167 -2.64 -4.19 -1.78
CA ALA A 167 -2.94 -3.45 -3.01
C ALA A 167 -4.12 -4.05 -3.78
N THR A 168 -4.15 -5.36 -3.96
CA THR A 168 -5.27 -6.05 -4.62
C THR A 168 -6.59 -5.90 -3.88
N ARG A 169 -6.56 -5.83 -2.55
CA ARG A 169 -7.76 -5.54 -1.72
C ARG A 169 -8.17 -4.07 -1.80
N ALA A 170 -7.22 -3.14 -1.77
CA ALA A 170 -7.51 -1.72 -1.75
C ALA A 170 -8.06 -1.21 -3.09
N PHE A 171 -7.51 -1.69 -4.21
CA PHE A 171 -7.82 -1.21 -5.56
C PHE A 171 -8.71 -2.15 -6.37
N GLY A 172 -8.76 -3.43 -6.02
CA GLY A 172 -9.51 -4.45 -6.76
C GLY A 172 -10.46 -5.27 -5.87
N VAL A 173 -10.53 -6.56 -6.17
CA VAL A 173 -11.41 -7.53 -5.48
C VAL A 173 -10.63 -8.49 -4.55
N GLY A 174 -9.35 -8.20 -4.29
CA GLY A 174 -8.44 -9.05 -3.52
C GLY A 174 -7.79 -10.19 -4.32
N LEU A 175 -6.81 -10.86 -3.70
CA LEU A 175 -5.98 -11.89 -4.34
C LEU A 175 -6.75 -13.14 -4.81
N THR A 176 -7.80 -13.56 -4.10
CA THR A 176 -8.57 -14.77 -4.42
C THR A 176 -9.19 -14.75 -5.82
N LYS A 177 -9.42 -13.55 -6.36
CA LYS A 177 -9.97 -13.31 -7.70
C LYS A 177 -9.04 -12.41 -8.52
N ALA A 178 -7.73 -12.43 -8.24
CA ALA A 178 -6.78 -11.61 -8.96
C ALA A 178 -6.74 -12.02 -10.43
N ASP A 179 -7.14 -11.09 -11.29
CA ASP A 179 -6.98 -11.19 -12.73
C ASP A 179 -5.69 -10.46 -13.14
N LEU A 180 -4.78 -11.20 -13.80
CA LEU A 180 -3.51 -10.67 -14.28
C LEU A 180 -3.58 -10.12 -15.71
N SER A 181 -4.75 -10.12 -16.36
CA SER A 181 -4.95 -9.59 -17.72
C SER A 181 -4.38 -8.18 -17.89
N MET A 182 -4.75 -7.27 -16.99
CA MET A 182 -4.30 -5.87 -16.98
C MET A 182 -2.80 -5.75 -16.75
N THR A 183 -2.23 -6.66 -15.94
CA THR A 183 -0.78 -6.71 -15.71
C THR A 183 -0.07 -7.18 -16.98
N ARG A 184 -0.57 -8.23 -17.63
CA ARG A 184 -0.02 -8.75 -18.90
C ARG A 184 -0.05 -7.69 -20.00
N GLU A 185 -1.20 -7.03 -20.17
CA GLU A 185 -1.46 -6.13 -21.28
C GLU A 185 -0.71 -4.80 -21.13
N HIS A 186 -0.74 -4.19 -19.94
CA HIS A 186 -0.33 -2.80 -19.78
C HIS A 186 0.93 -2.58 -18.92
N ALA A 187 1.35 -3.53 -18.08
CA ALA A 187 2.38 -3.24 -17.07
C ALA A 187 3.69 -2.74 -17.68
N ARG A 188 4.15 -3.36 -18.79
CA ARG A 188 5.37 -2.92 -19.50
C ARG A 188 5.27 -1.48 -19.98
N SER A 189 4.20 -1.14 -20.68
CA SER A 189 3.99 0.20 -21.24
C SER A 189 3.84 1.26 -20.14
N ILE A 190 3.03 0.97 -19.12
CA ILE A 190 2.84 1.83 -17.96
C ILE A 190 4.16 2.06 -17.21
N MET A 191 4.94 1.01 -16.96
CA MET A 191 6.24 1.14 -16.31
C MET A 191 7.18 1.99 -17.18
N SER A 192 7.23 1.76 -18.50
CA SER A 192 8.14 2.49 -19.40
C SER A 192 7.92 4.00 -19.44
N CYS A 193 6.70 4.48 -19.16
CA CYS A 193 6.40 5.91 -19.05
C CYS A 193 6.32 6.40 -17.59
N CYS A 194 6.62 5.55 -16.60
CA CYS A 194 6.58 5.93 -15.20
C CYS A 194 7.59 7.05 -14.92
N PRO A 195 7.19 8.13 -14.22
CA PRO A 195 8.11 9.22 -13.89
C PRO A 195 9.19 8.81 -12.87
N VAL A 196 8.98 7.72 -12.12
CA VAL A 196 9.91 7.19 -11.13
C VAL A 196 10.95 6.26 -11.78
N GLY A 197 12.23 6.61 -11.65
CA GLY A 197 13.34 5.95 -12.35
C GLY A 197 13.43 4.44 -12.14
N TYR A 198 13.43 3.98 -10.89
CA TYR A 198 13.61 2.55 -10.59
C TYR A 198 12.46 1.69 -11.15
N ILE A 199 11.23 2.22 -11.21
CA ILE A 199 10.07 1.55 -11.79
C ILE A 199 10.20 1.52 -13.31
N ARG A 200 10.56 2.66 -13.90
CA ARG A 200 10.73 2.80 -15.35
C ARG A 200 11.81 1.90 -15.93
N GLU A 201 12.89 1.71 -15.17
CA GLU A 201 14.05 0.95 -15.61
C GLU A 201 13.90 -0.55 -15.35
N ALA A 202 13.02 -0.95 -14.43
CA ALA A 202 12.79 -2.33 -14.07
C ALA A 202 12.33 -3.20 -15.25
N LYS A 203 12.82 -4.44 -15.29
CA LYS A 203 12.57 -5.37 -16.40
C LYS A 203 11.56 -6.44 -15.99
N CYS A 204 10.37 -6.42 -16.57
CA CYS A 204 9.35 -7.44 -16.39
C CYS A 204 9.90 -8.84 -16.73
N LYS A 205 9.61 -9.84 -15.90
CA LYS A 205 10.09 -11.22 -16.01
C LYS A 205 8.99 -12.22 -15.63
N GLY A 206 9.06 -13.40 -16.25
CA GLY A 206 8.18 -14.53 -15.95
C GLY A 206 7.21 -14.86 -17.08
N SER A 207 6.49 -15.97 -16.92
CA SER A 207 5.58 -16.52 -17.94
C SER A 207 4.39 -15.62 -18.29
N LEU A 208 4.10 -14.58 -17.48
CA LEU A 208 3.10 -13.58 -17.84
C LEU A 208 3.57 -12.68 -18.99
N PHE A 209 4.88 -12.56 -19.18
CA PHE A 209 5.52 -11.57 -20.04
C PHE A 209 6.31 -12.21 -21.17
N GLU A 210 6.90 -13.38 -20.94
CA GLU A 210 7.79 -14.07 -21.87
C GLU A 210 7.04 -15.16 -22.64
N ASP A 211 7.28 -15.23 -23.96
CA ASP A 211 6.73 -16.29 -24.80
C ASP A 211 7.54 -17.58 -24.59
N GLY A 212 6.85 -18.68 -24.27
CA GLY A 212 7.45 -20.01 -24.08
C GLY A 212 7.30 -20.59 -22.66
N GLN A 213 7.58 -21.89 -22.52
CA GLN A 213 7.58 -22.55 -21.22
C GLN A 213 8.80 -22.13 -20.41
N THR A 214 8.59 -21.33 -19.37
CA THR A 214 9.62 -21.03 -18.37
C THR A 214 9.53 -22.06 -17.23
N ASN A 215 10.52 -22.95 -17.15
CA ASN A 215 10.58 -23.96 -16.06
C ASN A 215 10.95 -23.35 -14.69
N SER A 216 10.91 -22.02 -14.54
CA SER A 216 11.36 -21.30 -13.34
C SER A 216 10.29 -21.16 -12.26
N GLY A 217 9.01 -21.38 -12.58
CA GLY A 217 7.88 -21.14 -11.68
C GLY A 217 7.57 -19.66 -11.44
N VAL A 218 8.27 -18.75 -12.13
CA VAL A 218 8.06 -17.29 -12.06
C VAL A 218 6.91 -16.90 -12.98
N VAL A 219 5.87 -16.25 -12.45
CA VAL A 219 4.73 -15.80 -13.26
C VAL A 219 4.83 -14.31 -13.54
N SER A 220 4.85 -13.45 -12.52
CA SER A 220 4.86 -11.99 -12.70
C SER A 220 5.73 -11.29 -11.67
N CYS A 221 6.91 -10.86 -12.11
CA CYS A 221 7.80 -9.99 -11.35
C CYS A 221 8.49 -8.98 -12.27
N ALA A 222 9.25 -8.05 -11.68
CA ALA A 222 10.22 -7.27 -12.41
C ALA A 222 11.56 -7.28 -11.68
N ASN A 223 12.65 -7.35 -12.45
CA ASN A 223 13.99 -7.15 -11.93
C ASN A 223 14.21 -5.65 -11.67
N THR A 224 14.20 -5.27 -10.40
CA THR A 224 14.45 -3.90 -9.92
C THR A 224 15.89 -3.73 -9.44
N GLY A 225 16.69 -4.80 -9.44
CA GLY A 225 18.03 -4.80 -8.85
C GLY A 225 18.01 -4.73 -7.33
N PHE A 226 16.87 -5.04 -6.70
CA PHE A 226 16.68 -4.91 -5.27
C PHE A 226 16.91 -6.24 -4.54
N TYR A 227 18.14 -6.47 -4.10
CA TYR A 227 18.60 -7.73 -3.52
C TYR A 227 18.33 -7.83 -2.01
N VAL A 228 17.06 -7.78 -1.62
CA VAL A 228 16.66 -7.97 -0.21
C VAL A 228 16.58 -9.43 0.19
N ASP A 229 16.70 -9.66 1.49
CA ASP A 229 16.43 -10.97 2.06
C ASP A 229 14.94 -11.33 1.91
N HIS A 230 14.68 -12.53 1.39
CA HIS A 230 13.33 -13.02 1.13
C HIS A 230 12.77 -13.91 2.26
N THR A 231 13.45 -14.06 3.40
CA THR A 231 12.98 -14.93 4.49
C THR A 231 11.62 -14.48 5.03
N GLU A 232 11.51 -13.23 5.51
CA GLU A 232 10.24 -12.67 5.99
C GLU A 232 9.16 -12.64 4.86
N PRO A 233 9.47 -12.19 3.63
CA PRO A 233 8.54 -12.31 2.52
C PRO A 233 8.00 -13.72 2.25
N LEU A 234 8.84 -14.76 2.31
CA LEU A 234 8.44 -16.14 2.08
C LEU A 234 7.57 -16.67 3.23
N GLU A 235 7.88 -16.33 4.48
CA GLU A 235 7.02 -16.65 5.63
C GLU A 235 5.63 -16.03 5.48
N ALA A 236 5.56 -14.77 5.02
CA ALA A 236 4.31 -14.09 4.72
C ALA A 236 3.53 -14.76 3.59
N LEU A 237 4.21 -15.29 2.57
CA LEU A 237 3.57 -16.07 1.51
C LEU A 237 2.91 -17.32 2.06
N GLU A 238 3.59 -18.04 2.96
CA GLU A 238 3.05 -19.25 3.58
C GLU A 238 1.85 -18.96 4.50
N ILE A 239 1.81 -17.79 5.15
CA ILE A 239 0.61 -17.33 5.85
C ILE A 239 -0.57 -17.15 4.88
N ILE A 240 -0.35 -16.49 3.74
CA ILE A 240 -1.40 -16.28 2.72
C ILE A 240 -1.94 -17.61 2.19
N LYS A 241 -1.06 -18.57 1.90
CA LYS A 241 -1.46 -19.90 1.42
C LYS A 241 -2.29 -20.67 2.45
N ARG A 242 -1.93 -20.58 3.74
CA ARG A 242 -2.69 -21.21 4.84
C ARG A 242 -4.11 -20.63 5.01
N GLU A 243 -4.35 -19.39 4.57
CA GLU A 243 -5.69 -18.82 4.49
C GLU A 243 -6.52 -19.36 3.30
N GLY A 244 -6.02 -20.34 2.55
CA GLY A 244 -6.69 -20.91 1.37
C GLY A 244 -6.61 -20.03 0.12
N ILE A 245 -5.71 -19.03 0.10
CA ILE A 245 -5.53 -18.14 -1.05
C ILE A 245 -4.45 -18.71 -1.96
N SER A 246 -4.81 -19.03 -3.20
CA SER A 246 -3.85 -19.40 -4.24
C SER A 246 -2.99 -18.19 -4.62
N TRP A 247 -1.67 -18.37 -4.69
CA TRP A 247 -0.73 -17.31 -5.04
C TRP A 247 -0.50 -17.24 -6.55
N PRO A 248 -0.91 -16.15 -7.23
CA PRO A 248 -0.93 -16.12 -8.70
C PRO A 248 0.40 -15.64 -9.33
N LEU A 249 1.33 -15.09 -8.55
CA LEU A 249 2.52 -14.41 -9.09
C LEU A 249 3.75 -15.32 -9.22
N GLY A 250 3.64 -16.57 -8.80
CA GLY A 250 4.72 -17.56 -8.87
C GLY A 250 5.83 -17.34 -7.83
N THR A 251 7.03 -17.84 -8.13
CA THR A 251 8.23 -17.68 -7.30
C THR A 251 8.89 -16.31 -7.52
N LEU A 252 9.69 -15.85 -6.55
CA LEU A 252 10.41 -14.59 -6.62
C LEU A 252 11.92 -14.82 -6.70
N PRO A 253 12.57 -14.53 -7.84
CA PRO A 253 14.02 -14.55 -7.95
C PRO A 253 14.67 -13.39 -7.17
N ASP A 254 15.93 -13.58 -6.77
CA ASP A 254 16.73 -12.51 -6.16
C ASP A 254 16.84 -11.28 -7.07
N GLY A 255 16.83 -10.09 -6.47
CA GLY A 255 16.86 -8.82 -7.18
C GLY A 255 15.55 -8.44 -7.86
N CYS A 256 14.54 -9.30 -7.80
CA CYS A 256 13.21 -9.04 -8.38
C CYS A 256 12.18 -8.72 -7.30
N GLU A 257 11.13 -8.04 -7.72
CA GLU A 257 9.95 -7.75 -6.92
C GLU A 257 8.70 -8.25 -7.65
N PHE A 258 7.71 -8.77 -6.91
CA PHE A 258 6.45 -9.17 -7.51
C PHE A 258 5.78 -7.96 -8.16
N LEU A 259 5.22 -8.17 -9.36
CA LEU A 259 4.58 -7.13 -10.15
C LEU A 259 3.10 -7.43 -10.29
N ILE A 260 2.27 -6.46 -9.91
CA ILE A 260 0.83 -6.50 -10.21
C ILE A 260 0.33 -5.10 -10.57
N PHE A 261 -0.54 -5.05 -11.58
CA PHE A 261 -1.33 -3.89 -11.95
C PHE A 261 -2.81 -4.23 -11.81
N VAL A 262 -3.48 -3.59 -10.86
CA VAL A 262 -4.86 -3.88 -10.47
C VAL A 262 -5.79 -2.87 -11.11
N LYS A 263 -6.72 -3.31 -11.95
CA LYS A 263 -7.79 -2.44 -12.47
C LYS A 263 -8.73 -2.02 -11.34
N ILE A 264 -9.05 -0.74 -11.29
CA ILE A 264 -10.05 -0.25 -10.35
C ILE A 264 -11.43 -0.67 -10.82
N GLY A 265 -12.13 -1.46 -10.00
CA GLY A 265 -13.50 -1.90 -10.30
C GLY A 265 -14.49 -0.74 -10.28
N SER A 266 -15.30 -0.62 -11.34
CA SER A 266 -16.36 0.39 -11.48
C SER A 266 -17.45 0.31 -10.40
N SER A 267 -17.59 -0.84 -9.74
CA SER A 267 -18.66 -1.16 -8.79
C SER A 267 -18.41 -0.76 -7.33
N ILE A 268 -17.27 -0.12 -7.02
CA ILE A 268 -16.91 0.26 -5.64
C ILE A 268 -17.15 1.77 -5.39
N ILE A 269 -17.58 2.51 -6.41
CA ILE A 269 -18.10 3.88 -6.26
C ILE A 269 -19.55 3.80 -5.75
N SER A 270 -19.73 3.27 -4.54
CA SER A 270 -20.93 3.54 -3.75
C SER A 270 -20.47 4.30 -2.52
N PRO A 271 -20.91 5.56 -2.30
CA PRO A 271 -20.60 6.25 -1.07
C PRO A 271 -21.11 5.43 0.13
N PRO A 272 -20.46 5.52 1.31
CA PRO A 272 -20.96 4.85 2.50
C PRO A 272 -22.39 5.31 2.77
N ARG A 273 -23.32 4.35 2.86
CA ARG A 273 -24.67 4.62 3.36
C ARG A 273 -24.53 5.14 4.79
N SER A 274 -24.78 6.42 5.00
CA SER A 274 -25.12 6.95 6.31
C SER A 274 -26.36 7.82 6.23
N ALA A 275 -27.34 7.37 7.01
CA ALA A 275 -28.42 8.09 7.69
C ALA A 275 -29.15 9.21 6.93
N THR A 276 -30.40 8.88 6.57
CA THR A 276 -31.61 9.71 6.64
C THR A 276 -31.41 11.18 6.99
N VAL A 277 -31.66 12.06 6.02
CA VAL A 277 -32.30 13.36 6.27
C VAL A 277 -33.32 13.57 5.15
N MET A 278 -34.60 13.63 5.55
CA MET A 278 -35.65 14.22 4.74
C MET A 278 -35.39 15.72 4.63
N GLU A 279 -35.41 16.30 3.43
CA GLU A 279 -36.21 17.50 3.18
C GLU A 279 -36.33 17.87 1.69
N THR A 280 -37.59 17.83 1.25
CA THR A 280 -38.31 18.75 0.36
C THR A 280 -37.74 19.23 -0.98
N ARG A 281 -38.44 18.72 -2.01
CA ARG A 281 -38.93 19.40 -3.23
C ARG A 281 -39.03 20.93 -3.12
N ASN A 282 -38.45 21.64 -4.08
CA ASN A 282 -39.15 22.57 -4.98
C ASN A 282 -38.16 23.26 -5.93
N CYS A 283 -38.42 23.17 -7.23
CA CYS A 283 -38.64 24.32 -8.12
C CYS A 283 -38.55 23.82 -9.57
N GLN A 284 -39.71 23.51 -10.14
CA GLN A 284 -39.89 23.41 -11.58
C GLN A 284 -40.81 24.56 -11.98
N ILE A 285 -40.39 25.24 -13.05
CA ILE A 285 -41.23 25.97 -14.01
C ILE A 285 -41.73 27.33 -13.52
N ASP A 286 -41.14 28.38 -14.08
CA ASP A 286 -41.92 29.48 -14.66
C ASP A 286 -41.15 30.11 -15.82
N LYS A 287 -41.54 29.70 -17.03
CA LYS A 287 -41.43 30.48 -18.25
C LYS A 287 -42.65 30.08 -19.07
N VAL A 288 -43.51 31.05 -19.39
CA VAL A 288 -44.09 31.30 -20.72
C VAL A 288 -45.29 32.25 -20.59
N LEU A 289 -45.08 33.45 -21.15
CA LEU A 289 -46.02 34.33 -21.86
C LEU A 289 -47.07 35.08 -21.01
N SER A 290 -47.36 36.36 -21.24
CA SER A 290 -47.52 37.02 -22.53
C SER A 290 -47.51 38.56 -22.43
N SER A 291 -46.83 39.20 -23.38
CA SER A 291 -47.24 40.42 -24.13
C SER A 291 -47.97 41.57 -23.41
N ASN A 292 -47.28 42.71 -23.34
CA ASN A 292 -47.70 43.92 -24.06
C ASN A 292 -46.55 44.21 -25.06
N ALA A 293 -46.76 44.36 -26.37
CA ALA A 293 -47.98 44.55 -27.16
C ALA A 293 -48.07 43.53 -28.32
#